data_AF-A0A9X6VS60-F1
#
_entry.id   AF-A0A9X6VS60-F1
#
_cell.length_a   1.000
_cell.length_b   1.000
_cell.length_c   1.000
_cell.angle_alpha   90.00
_cell.angle_beta   90.00
_cell.angle_gamma   90.00
#
_symmetry.space_group_name_H-M   'P 1'
#
loop_
_entity.id
_entity.type
_entity.pdbx_description
1 polymer ?
#
loop_
_entity_poly.entity_id
_entity_poly.type
_entity_poly.pdbx_seq_one_letter_code
_entity_poly.pdbx_strand_id
1 'polypeptide(L)'
;MSSIFKRGWINMSIDMGLNGFENYINEMEDFLSNQVNKLEKQFNEAIKDIDSHEAEIIFEYEYEDQFFYFRKEFPNILRKSFIISLYSFLEQELNHICKHLEENNEFELTLNDLKSHTGIFKSYKYLDQVAKIDLNTVKSEWTKILKINKIRNHFVHNGSDILNKVIQPMGNEEKRINTTCTAFKYFNLVEEDKTYTKFRESINDRRTLIYDITVSNNFCKEALSIVKDFFDKLTNMLKLY
;
A
#
# COMPACT_ATOMS: atom_id res chain seq x y z
N MET A 1 -6.10 -19.82 31.77
CA MET A 1 -5.98 -20.48 30.45
C MET A 1 -6.91 -19.78 29.47
N SER A 2 -6.56 -18.53 29.15
CA SER A 2 -7.45 -17.49 28.63
C SER A 2 -7.36 -17.35 27.11
N SER A 3 -8.52 -17.31 26.44
CA SER A 3 -8.84 -16.89 25.05
C SER A 3 -8.01 -17.42 23.86
N ILE A 4 -6.81 -17.94 24.05
CA ILE A 4 -5.86 -18.39 23.02
C ILE A 4 -6.36 -19.69 22.36
N PHE A 5 -7.02 -20.57 23.11
CA PHE A 5 -7.57 -21.83 22.59
C PHE A 5 -8.89 -21.68 21.81
N LYS A 6 -9.42 -20.46 21.66
CA LYS A 6 -10.72 -20.20 21.01
C LYS A 6 -10.59 -19.57 19.62
N ARG A 7 -9.39 -19.44 19.05
CA ARG A 7 -9.15 -18.69 17.80
C ARG A 7 -8.45 -19.48 16.68
N GLY A 8 -8.07 -20.75 16.89
CA GLY A 8 -7.33 -21.54 15.90
C GLY A 8 -5.91 -21.04 15.62
N TRP A 9 -5.00 -21.96 15.28
CA TRP A 9 -3.58 -21.64 15.00
C TRP A 9 -3.40 -20.68 13.81
N ILE A 10 -4.27 -20.76 12.80
CA ILE A 10 -4.20 -19.89 11.61
C ILE A 10 -4.43 -18.42 11.98
N ASN A 11 -5.45 -18.14 12.77
CA ASN A 11 -5.75 -16.77 13.18
C ASN A 11 -4.60 -16.20 14.01
N MET A 12 -4.04 -16.99 14.93
CA MET A 12 -2.89 -16.59 15.72
C MET A 12 -1.67 -16.26 14.86
N SER A 13 -1.39 -17.07 13.83
CA SER A 13 -0.30 -16.82 12.88
C SER A 13 -0.51 -15.52 12.10
N ILE A 14 -1.74 -15.28 11.62
CA ILE A 14 -2.09 -14.06 10.89
C ILE A 14 -1.96 -12.83 11.80
N ASP A 15 -2.52 -12.89 13.02
CA ASP A 15 -2.43 -11.82 14.02
C ASP A 15 -0.98 -11.49 14.36
N MET A 16 -0.13 -12.50 14.55
CA MET A 16 1.31 -12.31 14.77
C MET A 16 1.99 -11.61 13.59
N GLY A 17 1.69 -12.03 12.35
CA GLY A 17 2.23 -11.39 11.15
C GLY A 17 1.82 -9.93 11.05
N LEU A 18 0.55 -9.62 11.28
CA LEU A 18 0.01 -8.26 11.20
C LEU A 18 0.53 -7.35 12.32
N ASN A 19 0.75 -7.89 13.53
CA ASN A 19 1.44 -7.17 14.60
C ASN A 19 2.91 -6.91 14.24
N GLY A 20 3.56 -7.83 13.52
CA GLY A 20 4.88 -7.60 12.95
C GLY A 20 4.90 -6.41 11.98
N PHE A 21 3.91 -6.29 11.10
CA PHE A 21 3.77 -5.11 10.22
C PHE A 21 3.50 -3.82 10.99
N GLU A 22 2.74 -3.87 12.09
CA GLU A 22 2.51 -2.72 12.96
C GLU A 22 3.78 -2.23 13.65
N ASN A 23 4.61 -3.15 14.14
CA ASN A 23 5.91 -2.79 14.69
C ASN A 23 6.82 -2.23 13.60
N TYR A 24 6.87 -2.88 12.44
CA TYR A 24 7.69 -2.44 11.31
C TYR A 24 7.37 -1.00 10.88
N ILE A 25 6.08 -0.63 10.71
CA ILE A 25 5.72 0.74 10.34
C ILE A 25 6.08 1.75 11.43
N ASN A 26 5.92 1.41 12.71
CA ASN A 26 6.27 2.31 13.80
C ASN A 26 7.79 2.53 13.88
N GLU A 27 8.57 1.46 13.84
CA GLU A 27 10.04 1.52 13.84
C GLU A 27 10.58 2.30 12.62
N MET A 28 10.00 2.07 11.45
CA MET A 28 10.35 2.78 10.21
C MET A 28 10.10 4.29 10.35
N GLU A 29 8.95 4.70 10.89
CA GLU A 29 8.58 6.12 11.01
C GLU A 29 9.35 6.82 12.13
N ASP A 30 9.61 6.13 13.24
CA ASP A 30 10.47 6.63 14.31
C ASP A 30 11.91 6.84 13.80
N PHE A 31 12.43 5.90 13.02
CA PHE A 31 13.73 6.05 12.36
C PHE A 31 13.76 7.28 11.45
N LEU A 32 12.77 7.44 10.56
CA LEU A 32 12.69 8.60 9.67
C LEU A 32 12.62 9.92 10.43
N SER A 33 11.79 10.00 11.47
CA SER A 33 11.68 11.19 12.32
C SER A 33 13.00 11.51 13.02
N ASN A 34 13.67 10.49 13.57
CA ASN A 34 14.98 10.66 14.22
C ASN A 34 16.05 11.15 13.24
N GLN A 35 16.07 10.66 12.00
CA GLN A 35 17.00 11.11 10.97
C GLN A 35 16.78 12.58 10.62
N VAL A 36 15.53 13.00 10.42
CA VAL A 36 15.19 14.41 10.16
C VAL A 36 15.58 15.30 11.34
N ASN A 37 15.21 14.91 12.57
CA ASN A 37 15.54 15.68 13.78
C ASN A 37 17.06 15.80 13.99
N LYS A 38 17.83 14.76 13.66
CA LYS A 38 19.29 14.80 13.74
C LYS A 38 19.86 15.79 12.72
N LEU A 39 19.36 15.75 11.49
CA LEU A 39 19.79 16.66 10.43
C LEU A 39 19.45 18.12 10.76
N GLU A 40 18.26 18.37 11.31
CA GLU A 40 17.85 19.71 11.79
C GLU A 40 18.78 20.23 12.89
N LYS A 41 19.18 19.38 13.84
CA LYS A 41 20.14 19.79 14.88
C LYS A 41 21.50 20.16 14.28
N GLN A 42 22.01 19.34 13.35
CA GLN A 42 23.29 19.61 12.68
C GLN A 42 23.26 20.92 11.91
N PHE A 43 22.19 21.16 11.14
CA PHE A 43 22.01 22.39 10.41
C PHE A 43 21.92 23.61 11.35
N ASN A 44 21.09 23.53 12.40
CA ASN A 44 20.94 24.61 13.37
C ASN A 44 22.23 24.92 14.13
N GLU A 45 23.05 23.91 14.42
CA GLU A 45 24.38 24.09 15.02
C GLU A 45 25.35 24.76 14.04
N ALA A 46 25.32 24.38 12.76
CA ALA A 46 26.17 24.97 11.73
C ALA A 46 25.90 26.47 11.52
N ILE A 47 24.63 26.90 11.59
CA ILE A 47 24.24 28.30 11.33
C ILE A 47 24.15 29.19 12.58
N LYS A 48 24.48 28.66 13.77
CA LYS A 48 24.16 29.28 15.06
C LYS A 48 24.64 30.74 15.22
N ASP A 49 25.79 31.05 14.65
CA ASP A 49 26.43 32.38 14.71
C ASP A 49 26.72 32.94 13.30
N ILE A 50 26.00 32.43 12.30
CA ILE A 50 26.13 32.80 10.88
C ILE A 50 24.98 33.75 10.52
N ASP A 51 25.23 34.74 9.67
CA ASP A 51 24.15 35.61 9.21
C ASP A 51 23.16 34.86 8.29
N SER A 52 21.96 35.42 8.11
CA SER A 52 20.89 34.74 7.39
C SER A 52 21.21 34.44 5.93
N HIS A 53 22.03 35.26 5.26
CA HIS A 53 22.36 35.05 3.86
C HIS A 53 23.40 33.93 3.70
N GLU A 54 24.44 33.93 4.54
CA GLU A 54 25.40 32.83 4.58
C GLU A 54 24.75 31.49 5.00
N ALA A 55 23.77 31.53 5.91
CA ALA A 55 23.01 30.35 6.31
C ALA A 55 22.17 29.74 5.17
N GLU A 56 21.59 30.57 4.30
CA GLU A 56 20.84 30.13 3.12
C GLU A 56 21.76 29.44 2.11
N ILE A 57 22.95 30.01 1.86
CA ILE A 57 23.99 29.39 1.03
C ILE A 57 24.40 28.03 1.61
N ILE A 58 24.68 27.95 2.91
CA ILE A 58 25.02 26.67 3.56
C ILE A 58 23.90 25.65 3.39
N PHE A 59 22.64 26.07 3.55
CA PHE A 59 21.51 25.18 3.34
C PHE A 59 21.50 24.62 1.91
N GLU A 60 21.53 25.50 0.90
CA GLU A 60 21.48 25.11 -0.52
C GLU A 60 22.63 24.16 -0.90
N TYR A 61 23.86 24.46 -0.48
CA TYR A 61 25.03 23.70 -0.91
C TYR A 61 25.33 22.44 -0.08
N GLU A 62 24.94 22.40 1.20
CA GLU A 62 25.37 21.31 2.10
C GLU A 62 24.21 20.46 2.64
N TYR A 63 22.99 21.01 2.76
CA TYR A 63 21.89 20.36 3.49
C TYR A 63 20.62 20.10 2.66
N GLU A 64 20.35 20.86 1.60
CA GLU A 64 19.10 20.78 0.82
C GLU A 64 18.83 19.35 0.33
N ASP A 65 19.81 18.72 -0.32
CA ASP A 65 19.72 17.35 -0.83
C ASP A 65 19.45 16.33 0.28
N GLN A 66 20.10 16.49 1.44
CA GLN A 66 19.92 15.59 2.58
C GLN A 66 18.51 15.73 3.17
N PHE A 67 18.01 16.96 3.28
CA PHE A 67 16.65 17.23 3.71
C PHE A 67 15.63 16.67 2.73
N PHE A 68 15.85 16.87 1.43
CA PHE A 68 14.99 16.33 0.38
C PHE A 68 14.94 14.80 0.45
N TYR A 69 16.10 14.15 0.59
CA TYR A 69 16.21 12.71 0.72
C TYR A 69 15.41 12.17 1.93
N PHE A 70 15.66 12.69 3.13
CA PHE A 70 15.01 12.17 4.35
C PHE A 70 13.56 12.61 4.53
N ARG A 71 13.13 13.72 3.93
CA ARG A 71 11.73 14.19 4.02
C ARG A 71 10.85 13.67 2.89
N LYS A 72 11.41 13.34 1.72
CA LYS A 72 10.63 12.96 0.53
C LYS A 72 11.01 11.62 -0.06
N GLU A 73 12.23 11.46 -0.56
CA GLU A 73 12.61 10.28 -1.34
C GLU A 73 12.59 9.00 -0.51
N PHE A 74 13.32 9.00 0.60
CA PHE A 74 13.50 7.81 1.40
C PHE A 74 12.22 7.36 2.10
N PRO A 75 11.41 8.25 2.71
CA PRO A 75 10.08 7.88 3.21
C PRO A 75 9.20 7.23 2.14
N ASN A 76 9.18 7.78 0.92
CA ASN A 76 8.39 7.20 -0.18
C ASN A 76 8.88 5.79 -0.54
N ILE A 77 10.19 5.56 -0.62
CA ILE A 77 10.77 4.24 -0.90
C ILE A 77 10.37 3.22 0.18
N LEU A 78 10.52 3.57 1.45
CA LEU A 78 10.24 2.67 2.57
C LEU A 78 8.74 2.34 2.66
N ARG A 79 7.88 3.35 2.51
CA ARG A 79 6.42 3.18 2.56
C ARG A 79 5.86 2.40 1.36
N LYS A 80 6.41 2.60 0.14
CA LYS A 80 6.08 1.74 -1.02
C LYS A 80 6.45 0.29 -0.74
N SER A 81 7.65 0.05 -0.20
CA SER A 81 8.13 -1.28 0.18
C SER A 81 7.22 -1.92 1.23
N PHE A 82 6.78 -1.17 2.23
CA PHE A 82 5.78 -1.61 3.22
C PHE A 82 4.49 -2.13 2.55
N ILE A 83 3.92 -1.35 1.62
CA ILE A 83 2.66 -1.72 0.95
C ILE A 83 2.84 -2.97 0.08
N ILE A 84 3.97 -3.10 -0.61
CA ILE A 84 4.29 -4.30 -1.40
C ILE A 84 4.36 -5.53 -0.50
N SER A 85 5.07 -5.43 0.63
CA SER A 85 5.24 -6.52 1.60
C SER A 85 3.92 -6.90 2.27
N LEU A 86 3.13 -5.93 2.72
CA LEU A 86 1.83 -6.16 3.34
C LEU A 86 0.86 -6.85 2.37
N TYR A 87 0.86 -6.43 1.10
CA TYR A 87 0.03 -7.06 0.09
C TYR A 87 0.48 -8.50 -0.20
N SER A 88 1.79 -8.74 -0.21
CA SER A 88 2.36 -10.08 -0.43
C SER A 88 1.99 -11.01 0.73
N PHE A 89 2.02 -10.51 1.97
CA PHE A 89 1.53 -11.22 3.16
C PHE A 89 0.05 -11.59 3.03
N LEU A 90 -0.82 -10.62 2.68
CA LEU A 90 -2.24 -10.88 2.42
C LEU A 90 -2.45 -12.01 1.39
N GLU A 91 -1.68 -12.01 0.30
CA GLU A 91 -1.76 -13.03 -0.74
C GLU A 91 -1.32 -14.41 -0.25
N GLN A 92 -0.26 -14.48 0.55
CA GLN A 92 0.23 -15.73 1.15
C GLN A 92 -0.78 -16.31 2.14
N GLU A 93 -1.28 -15.49 3.07
CA GLU A 93 -2.21 -15.95 4.10
C GLU A 93 -3.57 -16.36 3.52
N LEU A 94 -4.08 -15.64 2.51
CA LEU A 94 -5.27 -16.08 1.77
C LEU A 94 -5.06 -17.45 1.11
N ASN A 95 -3.88 -17.70 0.54
CA ASN A 95 -3.56 -19.00 -0.04
C ASN A 95 -3.43 -20.09 1.04
N HIS A 96 -2.86 -19.77 2.20
CA HIS A 96 -2.77 -20.70 3.33
C HIS A 96 -4.16 -21.10 3.84
N ILE A 97 -5.07 -20.13 3.99
CA ILE A 97 -6.46 -20.40 4.36
C ILE A 97 -7.12 -21.35 3.35
N CYS A 98 -6.99 -21.07 2.04
CA CYS A 98 -7.58 -21.93 1.02
C CYS A 98 -7.01 -23.35 1.06
N LYS A 99 -5.69 -23.51 1.21
CA LYS A 99 -5.06 -24.83 1.33
C LYS A 99 -5.52 -25.58 2.56
N HIS A 100 -5.64 -24.90 3.70
CA HIS A 100 -6.15 -25.51 4.91
C HIS A 100 -7.60 -25.99 4.75
N LEU A 101 -8.45 -25.21 4.06
CA LEU A 101 -9.81 -25.64 3.75
C LEU A 101 -9.81 -26.85 2.81
N GLU A 102 -8.94 -26.86 1.80
CA GLU A 102 -8.77 -27.99 0.87
C GLU A 102 -8.34 -29.28 1.58
N GLU A 103 -7.43 -29.19 2.54
CA GLU A 103 -6.92 -30.35 3.29
C GLU A 103 -7.95 -30.93 4.28
N ASN A 104 -8.83 -30.10 4.84
CA ASN A 104 -9.79 -30.50 5.87
C ASN A 104 -11.19 -30.81 5.33
N ASN A 105 -11.41 -30.67 4.02
CA ASN A 105 -12.70 -30.93 3.39
C ASN A 105 -12.51 -31.74 2.11
N GLU A 106 -13.48 -32.59 1.79
CA GLU A 106 -13.48 -33.38 0.55
C GLU A 106 -14.03 -32.54 -0.62
N PHE A 107 -13.39 -31.42 -0.95
CA PHE A 107 -13.80 -30.61 -2.11
C PHE A 107 -13.39 -31.29 -3.42
N GLU A 108 -14.32 -31.37 -4.38
CA GLU A 108 -14.05 -31.92 -5.72
C GLU A 108 -13.06 -31.07 -6.53
N LEU A 109 -12.95 -29.77 -6.21
CA LEU A 109 -12.08 -28.82 -6.89
C LEU A 109 -11.00 -28.31 -5.94
N THR A 110 -9.76 -28.35 -6.41
CA THR A 110 -8.60 -27.81 -5.70
C THR A 110 -8.40 -26.33 -6.03
N LEU A 111 -7.62 -25.64 -5.20
CA LEU A 111 -7.19 -24.29 -5.53
C LEU A 111 -6.48 -24.26 -6.90
N ASN A 112 -5.74 -25.31 -7.25
CA ASN A 112 -4.99 -25.39 -8.51
C ASN A 112 -5.86 -25.54 -9.77
N ASP A 113 -7.11 -25.98 -9.62
CA ASP A 113 -8.04 -26.10 -10.74
C ASP A 113 -8.55 -24.73 -11.22
N LEU A 114 -8.45 -23.69 -10.39
CA LEU A 114 -8.81 -22.30 -10.73
C LEU A 114 -7.71 -21.59 -11.55
N LYS A 115 -7.34 -22.15 -12.71
CA LYS A 115 -6.24 -21.65 -13.56
C LYS A 115 -6.47 -20.26 -14.17
N SER A 116 -7.71 -19.78 -14.22
CA SER A 116 -8.05 -18.48 -14.81
C SER A 116 -7.82 -17.27 -13.89
N HIS A 117 -7.42 -17.49 -12.63
CA HIS A 117 -7.23 -16.43 -11.62
C HIS A 117 -5.83 -16.48 -11.02
N THR A 118 -5.32 -15.32 -10.60
CA THR A 118 -3.98 -15.18 -10.00
C THR A 118 -4.02 -14.39 -8.70
N GLY A 119 -3.03 -14.63 -7.83
CA GLY A 119 -2.89 -13.98 -6.52
C GLY A 119 -4.16 -14.02 -5.68
N ILE A 120 -4.49 -12.90 -5.02
CA ILE A 120 -5.65 -12.80 -4.11
C ILE A 120 -6.98 -13.15 -4.79
N PHE A 121 -7.11 -12.93 -6.10
CA PHE A 121 -8.35 -13.16 -6.83
C PHE A 121 -8.67 -14.66 -6.91
N LYS A 122 -7.61 -15.47 -7.04
CA LYS A 122 -7.72 -16.93 -7.06
C LYS A 122 -8.23 -17.45 -5.72
N SER A 123 -7.63 -16.99 -4.62
CA SER A 123 -8.01 -17.37 -3.27
C SER A 123 -9.42 -16.91 -2.92
N TYR A 124 -9.76 -15.65 -3.22
CA TYR A 124 -11.10 -15.11 -2.97
C TYR A 124 -12.19 -15.89 -3.74
N LYS A 125 -11.91 -16.24 -5.01
CA LYS A 125 -12.83 -17.02 -5.83
C LYS A 125 -12.98 -18.46 -5.33
N TYR A 126 -11.91 -19.06 -4.82
CA TYR A 126 -11.98 -20.39 -4.19
C TYR A 126 -12.88 -20.38 -2.97
N LEU A 127 -12.71 -19.39 -2.07
CA LEU A 127 -13.54 -19.22 -0.88
C LEU A 127 -15.03 -19.09 -1.22
N ASP A 128 -15.34 -18.28 -2.24
CA ASP A 128 -16.72 -18.04 -2.71
C ASP A 128 -17.33 -19.28 -3.39
N GLN A 129 -16.64 -19.82 -4.41
CA GLN A 129 -17.25 -20.76 -5.35
C GLN A 129 -17.06 -22.22 -4.98
N VAL A 130 -15.95 -22.57 -4.31
CA VAL A 130 -15.63 -23.95 -3.94
C VAL A 130 -16.00 -24.18 -2.48
N ALA A 131 -15.46 -23.36 -1.57
CA ALA A 131 -15.73 -23.48 -0.13
C ALA A 131 -17.10 -22.92 0.29
N LYS A 132 -17.85 -22.28 -0.63
CA LYS A 132 -19.20 -21.75 -0.42
C LYS A 132 -19.31 -20.80 0.79
N ILE A 133 -18.25 -20.03 1.06
CA ILE A 133 -18.21 -19.06 2.15
C ILE A 133 -18.97 -17.80 1.73
N ASP A 134 -19.88 -17.32 2.58
CA ASP A 134 -20.55 -16.04 2.36
C ASP A 134 -19.60 -14.87 2.64
N LEU A 135 -19.07 -14.27 1.56
CA LEU A 135 -18.11 -13.16 1.65
C LEU A 135 -18.78 -11.77 1.75
N ASN A 136 -20.10 -11.69 1.99
CA ASN A 136 -20.79 -10.41 2.11
C ASN A 136 -20.24 -9.54 3.25
N THR A 137 -19.81 -10.14 4.36
CA THR A 137 -19.32 -9.39 5.54
C THR A 137 -17.96 -8.71 5.32
N VAL A 138 -17.14 -9.25 4.40
CA VAL A 138 -15.80 -8.75 4.04
C VAL A 138 -15.80 -7.91 2.76
N LYS A 139 -16.96 -7.72 2.12
CA LYS A 139 -17.08 -7.06 0.82
C LYS A 139 -16.55 -5.63 0.82
N SER A 140 -16.72 -4.91 1.92
CA SER A 140 -16.22 -3.54 2.09
C SER A 140 -14.69 -3.51 2.07
N GLU A 141 -14.05 -4.33 2.89
CA GLU A 141 -12.59 -4.45 3.00
C GLU A 141 -12.01 -4.96 1.69
N TRP A 142 -12.64 -5.97 1.08
CA TRP A 142 -12.26 -6.49 -0.22
C TRP A 142 -12.24 -5.40 -1.29
N THR A 143 -13.28 -4.54 -1.34
CA THR A 143 -13.36 -3.42 -2.28
C THR A 143 -12.24 -2.40 -2.09
N LYS A 144 -11.70 -2.26 -0.87
CA LYS A 144 -10.53 -1.43 -0.59
C LYS A 144 -9.22 -2.15 -0.94
N ILE A 145 -9.11 -3.45 -0.63
CA ILE A 145 -8.00 -4.32 -1.04
C ILE A 145 -7.81 -4.31 -2.57
N LEU A 146 -8.90 -4.29 -3.34
CA LEU A 146 -8.82 -4.17 -4.80
C LEU A 146 -8.18 -2.85 -5.26
N LYS A 147 -8.37 -1.74 -4.53
CA LYS A 147 -7.69 -0.47 -4.81
C LYS A 147 -6.21 -0.55 -4.40
N ILE A 148 -5.91 -1.15 -3.25
CA ILE A 148 -4.53 -1.41 -2.81
C ILE A 148 -3.80 -2.29 -3.83
N ASN A 149 -4.45 -3.30 -4.43
CA ASN A 149 -3.88 -4.09 -5.53
C ASN A 149 -3.44 -3.20 -6.71
N LYS A 150 -4.27 -2.23 -7.12
CA LYS A 150 -3.91 -1.30 -8.21
C LYS A 150 -2.69 -0.46 -7.85
N ILE A 151 -2.65 0.04 -6.62
CA ILE A 151 -1.53 0.84 -6.09
C ILE A 151 -0.26 0.00 -6.04
N ARG A 152 -0.30 -1.20 -5.44
CA ARG A 152 0.82 -2.15 -5.39
C ARG A 152 1.34 -2.48 -6.78
N ASN A 153 0.44 -2.77 -7.72
CA ASN A 153 0.84 -3.09 -9.09
C ASN A 153 1.54 -1.92 -9.78
N HIS A 154 1.11 -0.68 -9.51
CA HIS A 154 1.82 0.52 -10.00
C HIS A 154 3.22 0.60 -9.41
N PHE A 155 3.37 0.41 -8.10
CA PHE A 155 4.69 0.44 -7.43
C PHE A 155 5.65 -0.60 -7.99
N VAL A 156 5.18 -1.82 -8.30
CA VAL A 156 6.02 -2.91 -8.83
C VAL A 156 6.38 -2.70 -10.30
N HIS A 157 5.47 -2.19 -11.14
CA HIS A 157 5.65 -2.19 -12.59
C HIS A 157 6.06 -0.85 -13.20
N ASN A 158 5.63 0.27 -12.61
CA ASN A 158 5.88 1.60 -13.18
C ASN A 158 6.95 2.38 -12.41
N GLY A 159 7.13 2.12 -11.11
CA GLY A 159 8.19 2.68 -10.24
C GLY A 159 8.17 4.21 -10.06
N SER A 160 7.53 4.94 -10.98
CA SER A 160 7.47 6.39 -11.05
C SER A 160 6.58 6.96 -9.95
N ASP A 161 7.02 8.09 -9.42
CA ASP A 161 6.23 8.95 -8.54
C ASP A 161 5.27 9.88 -9.31
N ILE A 162 5.03 9.58 -10.58
CA ILE A 162 4.14 10.31 -11.46
C ILE A 162 3.04 9.37 -11.95
N LEU A 163 1.81 9.88 -12.01
CA LEU A 163 0.64 9.17 -12.47
C LEU A 163 -0.15 10.00 -13.49
N ASN A 164 -0.61 9.33 -14.54
CA ASN A 164 -1.40 9.96 -15.60
C ASN A 164 -2.89 9.67 -15.40
N LYS A 165 -3.74 10.61 -15.82
CA LYS A 165 -5.18 10.42 -15.99
C LYS A 165 -5.63 10.92 -17.35
N VAL A 166 -6.26 10.04 -18.13
CA VAL A 166 -6.79 10.35 -19.46
C VAL A 166 -8.22 10.89 -19.32
N ILE A 167 -8.53 12.06 -19.89
CA ILE A 167 -9.84 12.73 -19.70
C ILE A 167 -10.98 11.97 -20.41
N GLN A 168 -10.71 11.37 -21.57
CA GLN A 168 -11.69 10.59 -22.35
C GLN A 168 -11.06 9.27 -22.84
N PRO A 169 -11.04 8.23 -21.98
CA PRO A 169 -10.39 6.96 -22.32
C PRO A 169 -11.21 6.19 -23.37
N MET A 170 -10.62 5.94 -24.52
CA MET A 170 -11.19 5.20 -25.64
C MET A 170 -10.79 3.71 -25.57
N GLY A 171 -9.57 3.42 -25.12
CA GLY A 171 -9.00 2.06 -25.05
C GLY A 171 -9.06 1.41 -23.67
N ASN A 172 -8.88 0.08 -23.63
CA ASN A 172 -8.80 -0.68 -22.37
C ASN A 172 -7.58 -0.27 -21.52
N GLU A 173 -6.48 0.10 -22.17
CA GLU A 173 -5.27 0.59 -21.50
C GLU A 173 -5.51 1.92 -20.79
N GLU A 174 -6.10 2.91 -21.48
CA GLU A 174 -6.44 4.21 -20.90
C GLU A 174 -7.46 4.07 -19.75
N LYS A 175 -8.44 3.17 -19.90
CA LYS A 175 -9.36 2.83 -18.81
C LYS A 175 -8.60 2.25 -17.61
N ARG A 176 -7.64 1.35 -17.83
CA ARG A 176 -6.79 0.78 -16.77
C ARG A 176 -5.99 1.86 -16.06
N ILE A 177 -5.34 2.77 -16.80
CA ILE A 177 -4.62 3.94 -16.25
C ILE A 177 -5.54 4.75 -15.33
N ASN A 178 -6.74 5.08 -15.80
CA ASN A 178 -7.71 5.83 -15.01
C ASN A 178 -8.19 5.10 -13.76
N THR A 179 -8.38 3.77 -13.82
CA THR A 179 -8.72 2.99 -12.62
C THR A 179 -7.60 3.01 -11.58
N THR A 180 -6.34 2.97 -12.01
CA THR A 180 -5.19 3.15 -11.11
C THR A 180 -5.21 4.54 -10.50
N CYS A 181 -5.35 5.61 -11.30
CA CYS A 181 -5.47 6.99 -10.78
C CYS A 181 -6.61 7.15 -9.78
N THR A 182 -7.76 6.53 -10.03
CA THR A 182 -8.90 6.55 -9.10
C THR A 182 -8.57 5.88 -7.77
N ALA A 183 -7.80 4.78 -7.78
CA ALA A 183 -7.36 4.11 -6.56
C ALA A 183 -6.42 4.99 -5.73
N PHE A 184 -5.45 5.66 -6.37
CA PHE A 184 -4.57 6.62 -5.69
C PHE A 184 -5.34 7.81 -5.09
N LYS A 185 -6.30 8.36 -5.84
CA LYS A 185 -7.15 9.46 -5.35
C LYS A 185 -8.01 9.05 -4.16
N TYR A 186 -8.54 7.83 -4.15
CA TYR A 186 -9.36 7.34 -3.05
C TYR A 186 -8.63 7.39 -1.70
N PHE A 187 -7.32 7.12 -1.70
CA PHE A 187 -6.47 7.15 -0.50
C PHE A 187 -5.70 8.47 -0.32
N ASN A 188 -6.06 9.52 -1.07
CA ASN A 188 -5.39 10.83 -1.04
C ASN A 188 -3.87 10.74 -1.25
N LEU A 189 -3.43 9.87 -2.16
CA LEU A 189 -2.00 9.61 -2.44
C LEU A 189 -1.45 10.44 -3.59
N VAL A 190 -2.28 11.29 -4.18
CA VAL A 190 -1.91 12.06 -5.36
C VAL A 190 -2.40 13.49 -5.27
N GLU A 191 -1.53 14.40 -5.72
CA GLU A 191 -1.85 15.80 -5.94
C GLU A 191 -1.68 16.13 -7.43
N GLU A 192 -2.56 16.98 -7.97
CA GLU A 192 -2.46 17.36 -9.38
C GLU A 192 -1.31 18.32 -9.59
N ASP A 193 -0.35 17.95 -10.43
CA ASP A 193 0.69 18.89 -10.86
C ASP A 193 0.08 19.80 -11.93
N LYS A 194 -0.48 20.93 -11.47
CA LYS A 194 -1.07 21.96 -12.33
C LYS A 194 -0.03 22.64 -13.21
N THR A 195 1.25 22.65 -12.82
CA THR A 195 2.33 23.26 -13.60
C THR A 195 2.65 22.38 -14.80
N TYR A 196 2.89 21.09 -14.58
CA TYR A 196 3.12 20.14 -15.66
C TYR A 196 1.89 19.90 -16.53
N THR A 197 0.69 19.92 -15.94
CA THR A 197 -0.56 19.82 -16.69
C THR A 197 -0.69 20.99 -17.67
N LYS A 198 -0.46 22.23 -17.22
CA LYS A 198 -0.44 23.42 -18.10
C LYS A 198 0.66 23.37 -19.16
N PHE A 199 1.84 22.85 -18.80
CA PHE A 199 2.92 22.64 -19.77
C PHE A 199 2.51 21.63 -20.86
N ARG A 200 1.91 20.49 -20.50
CA ARG A 200 1.37 19.51 -21.45
C ARG A 200 0.29 20.08 -22.37
N GLU A 201 -0.61 20.89 -21.82
CA GLU A 201 -1.62 21.61 -22.58
C GLU A 201 -1.00 22.57 -23.62
N SER A 202 0.14 23.21 -23.27
CA SER A 202 0.87 24.13 -24.15
C SER A 202 1.53 23.44 -25.35
N ILE A 203 1.83 22.14 -25.25
CA ILE A 203 2.37 21.31 -26.35
C ILE A 203 1.30 20.47 -27.06
N ASN A 204 0.03 20.87 -26.96
CA ASN A 204 -1.16 20.22 -27.56
C ASN A 204 -1.53 18.83 -27.00
N ASP A 205 -0.99 18.40 -25.86
CA ASP A 205 -1.45 17.20 -25.15
C ASP A 205 -2.48 17.56 -24.07
N ARG A 206 -3.68 17.94 -24.51
CA ARG A 206 -4.79 18.33 -23.62
C ARG A 206 -5.60 17.16 -23.07
N ARG A 207 -5.15 15.92 -23.28
CA ARG A 207 -5.94 14.72 -22.93
C ARG A 207 -5.49 14.04 -21.64
N THR A 208 -4.35 14.46 -21.08
CA THR A 208 -3.73 13.80 -19.93
C THR A 208 -3.48 14.79 -18.79
N LEU A 209 -4.02 14.49 -17.62
CA LEU A 209 -3.69 15.17 -16.36
C LEU A 209 -2.56 14.43 -15.66
N ILE A 210 -1.63 15.17 -15.05
CA ILE A 210 -0.47 14.62 -14.36
C ILE A 210 -0.64 14.80 -12.85
N TYR A 211 -0.29 13.75 -12.11
CA TYR A 211 -0.37 13.70 -10.66
C TYR A 211 0.95 13.25 -10.06
N ASP A 212 1.39 13.92 -9.01
CA ASP A 212 2.52 13.47 -8.19
C ASP A 212 2.03 12.55 -7.09
N ILE A 213 2.74 11.43 -6.91
CA ILE A 213 2.45 10.44 -5.89
C ILE A 213 3.21 10.80 -4.61
N THR A 214 2.50 10.80 -3.49
CA THR A 214 3.11 10.86 -2.15
C THR A 214 2.48 9.81 -1.27
N VAL A 215 3.31 8.91 -0.75
CA VAL A 215 2.85 7.83 0.14
C VAL A 215 2.98 8.30 1.59
N SER A 216 1.85 8.45 2.27
CA SER A 216 1.81 8.91 3.66
C SER A 216 1.86 7.75 4.65
N ASN A 217 2.37 8.01 5.85
CA ASN A 217 2.29 7.07 6.99
C ASN A 217 0.82 6.69 7.28
N ASN A 218 -0.09 7.67 7.22
CA ASN A 218 -1.52 7.45 7.44
C ASN A 218 -2.10 6.41 6.48
N PHE A 219 -1.72 6.45 5.19
CA PHE A 219 -2.15 5.44 4.25
C PHE A 219 -1.58 4.05 4.58
N CYS A 220 -0.32 3.96 4.99
CA CYS A 220 0.26 2.67 5.39
C CYS A 220 -0.46 2.08 6.62
N LYS A 221 -0.80 2.91 7.62
CA LYS A 221 -1.64 2.51 8.77
C LYS A 221 -3.06 2.11 8.34
N GLU A 222 -3.68 2.87 7.45
CA GLU A 222 -5.01 2.58 6.93
C GLU A 222 -5.03 1.25 6.16
N ALA A 223 -4.04 1.01 5.29
CA ALA A 223 -3.89 -0.24 4.54
C ALA A 223 -3.73 -1.44 5.49
N LEU A 224 -2.91 -1.30 6.54
CA LEU A 224 -2.76 -2.33 7.56
C LEU A 224 -4.07 -2.62 8.29
N SER A 225 -4.80 -1.58 8.70
CA SER A 225 -6.11 -1.73 9.36
C SER A 225 -7.11 -2.44 8.46
N ILE A 226 -7.16 -2.10 7.16
CA ILE A 226 -8.05 -2.76 6.19
C ILE A 226 -7.74 -4.26 6.10
N VAL A 227 -6.47 -4.63 6.08
CA VAL A 227 -6.05 -6.04 6.02
C VAL A 227 -6.35 -6.77 7.33
N LYS A 228 -6.13 -6.12 8.49
CA LYS A 228 -6.53 -6.65 9.81
C LYS A 228 -8.03 -6.92 9.87
N ASP A 229 -8.85 -5.91 9.56
CA ASP A 229 -10.31 -6.02 9.58
C ASP A 229 -10.81 -7.11 8.61
N PHE A 230 -10.17 -7.24 7.45
CA PHE A 230 -10.49 -8.29 6.48
C PHE A 230 -10.26 -9.69 7.07
N PHE A 231 -9.08 -9.95 7.63
CA PHE A 231 -8.75 -11.25 8.19
C PHE A 231 -9.53 -11.57 9.47
N ASP A 232 -9.75 -10.58 10.34
CA ASP A 232 -10.59 -10.73 11.53
C ASP A 232 -11.99 -11.21 11.14
N LYS A 233 -12.62 -10.54 10.17
CA LYS A 233 -13.95 -10.93 9.68
C LYS A 233 -13.92 -12.29 8.99
N LEU A 234 -12.92 -12.54 8.15
CA LEU A 234 -12.80 -13.79 7.40
C LEU A 234 -12.63 -15.00 8.32
N THR A 235 -11.66 -14.96 9.23
CA THR A 235 -11.37 -16.09 10.14
C THR A 235 -12.52 -16.38 11.10
N ASN A 236 -13.21 -15.34 11.58
CA ASN A 236 -14.42 -15.49 12.40
C ASN A 236 -15.54 -16.22 11.65
N MET A 237 -15.71 -15.98 10.34
CA MET A 237 -16.70 -16.70 9.53
C MET A 237 -16.36 -18.17 9.33
N LEU A 238 -15.07 -18.46 9.14
CA LEU A 238 -14.60 -19.81 8.88
C LEU A 238 -14.67 -20.71 10.13
N LYS A 239 -14.94 -20.15 11.31
CA LYS A 239 -14.94 -20.87 12.61
C LYS A 239 -13.69 -21.74 12.76
N LEU A 240 -12.55 -21.23 12.28
CA LEU A 240 -11.24 -21.88 12.47
C LEU A 240 -10.89 -21.75 13.96
N TYR A 241 -11.44 -22.64 14.79
CA TYR A 241 -11.24 -22.73 16.22
C TYR A 241 -10.26 -23.84 16.57
#